data_AF-A0A3B9R9I2-F1
#
_entry.id   AF-A0A3B9R9I2-F1
#
_cell.length_a   1.000
_cell.length_b   1.000
_cell.length_c   1.000
_cell.angle_alpha   90.00
_cell.angle_beta   90.00
_cell.angle_gamma   90.00
#
_symmetry.space_group_name_H-M   'P 1'
#
loop_
_entity.id
_entity.type
_entity.pdbx_description
1 polymer ?
#
loop_
_entity_poly.entity_id
_entity_poly.type
_entity_poly.pdbx_seq_one_letter_code
_entity_poly.pdbx_strand_id
1 'polypeptide(L)'
;MKNHRSPQEVNAGSMADIAFLLLIFFLVTTSIENDAGINRSMPPDITDNTVDIKERNLFEISINDVDLIMAEDNIIKLTNLREKIIAFIDNGGMSIENEGYCTYCKGNRLANSSENPDKAIISIKTQRNSSYPVYVSVQNEVIGAYNFLRNRESLRLFNTTYETIYSDYYNDEISEDQKMILKERLEVIRALYPQKILEPETVNN
;
A
#
# COMPACT_ATOMS: atom_id res chain seq x y z
N MET A 1 -66.37 13.58 -40.88
CA MET A 1 -66.29 13.42 -39.41
C MET A 1 -64.90 12.89 -39.07
N LYS A 2 -64.09 13.67 -38.34
CA LYS A 2 -62.73 13.28 -37.95
C LYS A 2 -62.72 13.20 -36.42
N ASN A 3 -62.78 11.99 -35.86
CA ASN A 3 -62.76 11.76 -34.42
C ASN A 3 -61.38 12.14 -33.87
N HIS A 4 -61.32 13.19 -33.05
CA HIS A 4 -60.15 13.47 -32.23
C HIS A 4 -60.26 12.61 -30.97
N ARG A 5 -59.39 11.61 -30.81
CA ARG A 5 -59.16 10.95 -29.52
C ARG A 5 -58.35 11.94 -28.68
N SER A 6 -58.92 12.45 -27.61
CA SER A 6 -58.19 13.18 -26.57
C SER A 6 -57.10 12.25 -26.02
N PRO A 7 -55.83 12.69 -25.91
CA PRO A 7 -54.79 11.87 -25.29
C PRO A 7 -55.19 11.58 -23.85
N GLN A 8 -55.03 10.33 -23.44
CA GLN A 8 -55.37 9.86 -22.11
C GLN A 8 -54.40 10.50 -21.10
N GLU A 9 -54.93 11.31 -20.18
CA GLU A 9 -54.12 11.94 -19.15
C GLU A 9 -53.55 10.88 -18.22
N VAL A 10 -52.22 10.86 -18.12
CA VAL A 10 -51.49 9.95 -17.24
C VAL A 10 -51.61 10.51 -15.82
N ASN A 11 -51.97 9.67 -14.85
CA ASN A 11 -52.15 10.10 -13.47
C ASN A 11 -50.79 10.47 -12.86
N ALA A 12 -50.42 11.76 -12.98
CA ALA A 12 -49.14 12.29 -12.54
C ALA A 12 -48.95 12.18 -11.02
N GLY A 13 -50.04 12.16 -10.25
CA GLY A 13 -49.99 11.94 -8.80
C GLY A 13 -49.47 10.54 -8.46
N SER A 14 -50.04 9.50 -9.08
CA SER A 14 -49.59 8.12 -8.87
C SER A 14 -48.18 7.86 -9.39
N MET A 15 -47.78 8.52 -10.48
CA MET A 15 -46.42 8.42 -11.01
C MET A 15 -45.39 9.13 -10.11
N ALA A 16 -45.77 10.27 -9.51
CA ALA A 16 -44.92 10.99 -8.58
C ALA A 16 -44.71 10.23 -7.26
N ASP A 17 -45.77 9.62 -6.72
CA ASP A 17 -45.69 8.85 -5.47
C ASP A 17 -44.75 7.65 -5.59
N ILE A 18 -44.87 6.87 -6.66
CA ILE A 18 -44.01 5.69 -6.85
C ILE A 18 -42.56 6.10 -7.13
N ALA A 19 -42.33 7.19 -7.86
CA ALA A 19 -40.98 7.71 -8.08
C ALA A 19 -40.36 8.20 -6.76
N PHE A 20 -41.13 8.87 -5.90
CA PHE A 20 -40.67 9.36 -4.61
C PHE A 20 -40.32 8.24 -3.62
N LEU A 21 -41.15 7.20 -3.55
CA LEU A 21 -40.87 6.03 -2.72
C LEU A 21 -39.63 5.27 -3.21
N LEU A 22 -39.43 5.14 -4.52
CA LEU A 22 -38.21 4.53 -5.07
C LEU A 22 -36.98 5.38 -4.77
N LEU A 23 -37.08 6.70 -4.81
CA LEU A 23 -35.98 7.60 -4.49
C LEU A 23 -35.58 7.51 -3.01
N ILE A 24 -36.56 7.47 -2.09
CA ILE A 24 -36.31 7.22 -0.67
C ILE A 24 -35.75 5.82 -0.46
N PHE A 25 -36.29 4.80 -1.12
CA PHE A 25 -35.77 3.44 -1.04
C PHE A 25 -34.30 3.41 -1.46
N PHE A 26 -33.96 3.95 -2.63
CA PHE A 26 -32.56 4.05 -3.06
C PHE A 26 -31.73 4.85 -2.06
N LEU A 27 -32.21 6.00 -1.57
CA LEU A 27 -31.48 6.82 -0.60
C LEU A 27 -31.24 6.12 0.75
N VAL A 28 -32.20 5.33 1.23
CA VAL A 28 -32.17 4.64 2.53
C VAL A 28 -31.39 3.33 2.44
N THR A 29 -31.48 2.61 1.31
CA THR A 29 -30.74 1.37 1.09
C THR A 29 -29.37 1.57 0.47
N THR A 30 -29.05 2.78 -0.03
CA THR A 30 -27.66 3.13 -0.37
C THR A 30 -26.89 3.38 0.91
N SER A 31 -26.42 2.30 1.56
CA SER A 31 -25.25 2.44 2.41
C SER A 31 -24.05 2.66 1.48
N ILE A 32 -23.43 3.84 1.57
CA ILE A 32 -22.04 3.96 1.15
C ILE A 32 -21.27 3.18 2.21
N GLU A 33 -21.04 1.89 1.97
CA GLU A 33 -20.03 1.17 2.71
C GLU A 33 -18.71 1.85 2.36
N ASN A 34 -18.21 2.67 3.29
CA ASN A 34 -16.83 3.11 3.24
C ASN A 34 -15.99 1.88 3.57
N ASP A 35 -15.77 1.02 2.57
CA ASP A 35 -14.59 0.20 2.55
C ASP A 35 -13.44 1.18 2.71
N ALA A 36 -12.76 1.13 3.86
CA ALA A 36 -11.51 1.85 4.08
C ALA A 36 -10.50 1.24 3.11
N GLY A 37 -10.60 1.64 1.85
CA GLY A 37 -9.79 1.14 0.77
C GLY A 37 -8.35 1.51 1.05
N ILE A 38 -7.46 0.55 0.81
CA ILE A 38 -6.03 0.79 0.83
C ILE A 38 -5.74 1.75 -0.34
N ASN A 39 -5.56 3.04 -0.06
CA ASN A 39 -5.22 4.03 -1.08
C ASN A 39 -3.79 3.78 -1.57
N ARG A 40 -3.65 3.03 -2.67
CA ARG A 40 -2.37 2.74 -3.33
C ARG A 40 -2.40 3.25 -4.76
N SER A 41 -1.34 3.95 -5.15
CA SER A 41 -1.03 4.14 -6.56
C SER A 41 -0.64 2.81 -7.18
N MET A 42 -1.14 2.57 -8.39
CA MET A 42 -0.73 1.41 -9.17
C MET A 42 0.77 1.51 -9.46
N PRO A 43 1.52 0.39 -9.41
CA PRO A 43 2.90 0.37 -9.89
C PRO A 43 2.93 0.86 -11.35
N PRO A 44 3.98 1.61 -11.76
CA PRO A 44 4.13 2.01 -13.15
C PRO A 44 4.21 0.77 -14.06
N ASP A 45 3.66 0.87 -15.27
CA ASP A 45 3.72 -0.20 -16.28
C ASP A 45 5.19 -0.56 -16.56
N ILE A 46 5.54 -1.81 -16.26
CA ILE A 46 6.88 -2.35 -16.50
C ILE A 46 7.11 -2.55 -18.01
N THR A 47 7.94 -1.69 -18.61
CA THR A 47 8.51 -1.96 -19.93
C THR A 47 9.54 -3.07 -19.81
N ASP A 48 9.15 -4.26 -20.27
CA ASP A 48 9.96 -5.43 -20.64
C ASP A 48 11.46 -5.36 -20.27
N ASN A 49 11.77 -5.80 -19.05
CA ASN A 49 13.05 -6.40 -18.69
C ASN A 49 12.73 -7.37 -17.56
N THR A 50 12.88 -8.67 -17.80
CA THR A 50 12.88 -9.67 -16.72
C THR A 50 14.09 -9.39 -15.83
N VAL A 51 13.92 -8.52 -14.83
CA VAL A 51 14.95 -8.23 -13.85
C VAL A 51 15.17 -9.52 -13.05
N ASP A 52 16.35 -10.11 -13.17
CA ASP A 52 16.75 -11.26 -12.37
C ASP A 52 16.88 -10.82 -10.90
N ILE A 53 15.82 -11.06 -10.12
CA ILE A 53 15.78 -10.75 -8.70
C ILE A 53 16.45 -11.91 -7.96
N LYS A 54 17.55 -11.61 -7.28
CA LYS A 54 18.20 -12.58 -6.39
C LYS A 54 17.23 -13.00 -5.28
N GLU A 55 17.14 -14.29 -5.00
CA GLU A 55 16.28 -14.86 -3.96
C GLU A 55 16.48 -14.19 -2.60
N ARG A 56 17.73 -13.95 -2.18
CA ARG A 56 18.04 -13.24 -0.91
C ARG A 56 17.53 -11.80 -0.80
N ASN A 57 17.12 -11.20 -1.93
CA ASN A 57 16.54 -9.86 -1.99
C ASN A 57 15.00 -9.90 -1.99
N LEU A 58 14.40 -11.09 -1.93
CA LEU A 58 12.97 -11.30 -1.77
C LEU A 58 12.67 -11.70 -0.33
N PHE A 59 11.77 -10.98 0.33
CA PHE A 59 11.21 -11.38 1.61
C PHE A 59 9.80 -11.89 1.40
N GLU A 60 9.59 -13.18 1.60
CA GLU A 60 8.29 -13.81 1.33
C GLU A 60 7.43 -13.87 2.59
N ILE A 61 6.25 -13.27 2.51
CA ILE A 61 5.20 -13.36 3.51
C ILE A 61 4.06 -14.15 2.87
N SER A 62 3.63 -15.22 3.52
CA SER A 62 2.45 -15.98 3.09
C SER A 62 1.40 -16.07 4.19
N ILE A 63 0.14 -15.96 3.80
CA ILE A 63 -1.02 -16.13 4.68
C ILE A 63 -1.77 -17.35 4.20
N ASN A 64 -1.93 -18.34 5.07
CA ASN A 64 -2.64 -19.56 4.75
C ASN A 64 -4.15 -19.49 5.04
N ASP A 65 -4.88 -20.54 4.69
CA ASP A 65 -6.34 -20.66 4.84
C ASP A 65 -6.83 -20.69 6.30
N VAL A 66 -5.91 -20.83 7.26
CA VAL A 66 -6.20 -20.77 8.70
C VAL A 66 -5.64 -19.50 9.34
N ASP A 67 -5.39 -18.47 8.54
CA ASP A 67 -4.92 -17.14 8.96
C ASP A 67 -3.55 -17.15 9.67
N LEU A 68 -2.75 -18.20 9.51
CA LEU A 68 -1.38 -18.22 9.99
C LEU A 68 -0.48 -17.49 9.02
N ILE A 69 0.35 -16.61 9.58
CA ILE A 69 1.34 -15.82 8.86
C ILE A 69 2.67 -16.56 8.89
N MET A 70 3.21 -16.83 7.71
CA MET A 70 4.55 -17.35 7.54
C MET A 70 5.43 -16.27 6.91
N ALA A 71 6.64 -16.10 7.41
CA ALA A 71 7.65 -15.24 6.82
C ALA A 71 8.96 -16.02 6.70
N GLU A 72 9.57 -16.06 5.52
CA GLU A 72 10.77 -16.87 5.24
C GLU A 72 10.58 -18.33 5.69
N ASP A 73 9.47 -18.96 5.30
CA ASP A 73 9.07 -20.34 5.66
C ASP A 73 8.88 -20.63 7.15
N ASN A 74 8.87 -19.60 8.00
CA ASN A 74 8.66 -19.76 9.44
C ASN A 74 7.34 -19.13 9.88
N ILE A 75 6.54 -19.87 10.66
CA ILE A 75 5.33 -19.32 11.30
C ILE A 75 5.75 -18.25 12.29
N ILE A 76 5.21 -17.04 12.14
CA ILE A 76 5.51 -15.90 12.99
C ILE A 76 4.23 -15.25 13.52
N LYS A 77 4.36 -14.57 14.66
CA LYS A 77 3.30 -13.69 15.16
C LYS A 77 3.35 -12.37 14.42
N LEU A 78 2.17 -11.78 14.17
CA LEU A 78 2.03 -10.47 13.54
C LEU A 78 2.90 -9.39 14.22
N THR A 79 2.99 -9.41 15.55
CA THR A 79 3.79 -8.45 16.34
C THR A 79 5.27 -8.45 15.98
N ASN A 80 5.80 -9.59 15.50
CA ASN A 80 7.22 -9.75 15.20
C ASN A 80 7.51 -9.54 13.70
N LEU A 81 6.47 -9.42 12.87
CA LEU A 81 6.61 -9.29 11.42
C LEU A 81 7.33 -7.99 11.06
N ARG A 82 6.92 -6.86 11.65
CA ARG A 82 7.53 -5.56 11.38
C ARG A 82 9.02 -5.51 11.68
N GLU A 83 9.45 -6.04 12.82
CA GLU A 83 10.87 -6.06 13.19
C GLU A 83 11.70 -6.88 12.19
N LYS A 84 11.16 -8.02 11.72
CA LYS A 84 11.80 -8.84 10.68
C LYS A 84 11.90 -8.10 9.34
N ILE A 85 10.83 -7.41 8.92
CA ILE A 85 10.82 -6.62 7.68
C ILE A 85 11.83 -5.46 7.78
N ILE A 86 11.88 -4.75 8.92
CA ILE A 86 12.87 -3.68 9.15
C ILE A 86 14.28 -4.24 9.04
N ALA A 87 14.57 -5.35 9.73
CA ALA A 87 15.88 -5.98 9.71
C ALA A 87 16.27 -6.46 8.30
N PHE A 88 15.30 -6.93 7.52
CA PHE A 88 15.50 -7.33 6.13
C PHE A 88 15.79 -6.12 5.24
N ILE A 89 14.93 -5.10 5.21
CA ILE A 89 15.09 -3.93 4.33
C ILE A 89 16.38 -3.16 4.68
N ASP A 90 16.67 -3.00 5.98
CA ASP A 90 17.83 -2.24 6.47
C ASP A 90 19.10 -3.09 6.61
N ASN A 91 19.12 -4.33 6.09
CA ASN A 91 20.23 -5.26 6.27
C ASN A 91 21.55 -4.71 5.72
N GLY A 92 21.57 -4.25 4.46
CA GLY A 92 22.77 -3.70 3.82
C GLY A 92 23.89 -4.73 3.61
N GLY A 93 23.54 -5.95 3.18
CA GLY A 93 24.46 -7.10 3.08
C GLY A 93 25.53 -7.02 1.99
N MET A 94 25.54 -5.96 1.18
CA MET A 94 26.60 -5.72 0.22
C MET A 94 27.88 -5.21 0.89
N SER A 95 29.05 -5.69 0.45
CA SER A 95 30.36 -5.24 0.94
C SER A 95 30.69 -3.81 0.49
N ILE A 96 31.55 -3.11 1.24
CA ILE A 96 31.94 -1.71 0.97
C ILE A 96 32.61 -1.49 -0.39
N GLU A 97 33.22 -2.53 -0.94
CA GLU A 97 33.93 -2.50 -2.22
C GLU A 97 32.99 -2.63 -3.43
N ASN A 98 31.72 -3.00 -3.21
CA ASN A 98 30.77 -3.23 -4.29
C ASN A 98 29.88 -2.00 -4.53
N GLU A 99 29.57 -1.75 -5.80
CA GLU A 99 28.60 -0.73 -6.21
C GLU A 99 27.20 -1.07 -5.68
N GLY A 100 26.66 -0.19 -4.84
CA GLY A 100 25.40 -0.42 -4.12
C GLY A 100 25.55 -0.68 -2.61
N TYR A 101 26.77 -0.52 -2.06
CA TYR A 101 26.97 -0.50 -0.61
C TYR A 101 26.07 0.53 0.06
N CYS A 102 25.22 0.06 0.98
CA CYS A 102 24.35 0.93 1.74
C CYS A 102 25.11 1.60 2.89
N THR A 103 25.38 2.90 2.78
CA THR A 103 26.09 3.69 3.80
C THR A 103 25.23 4.08 4.99
N TYR A 104 23.91 4.16 4.81
CA TYR A 104 22.94 4.57 5.84
C TYR A 104 22.24 3.39 6.53
N CYS A 105 22.42 2.17 6.03
CA CYS A 105 21.83 0.97 6.63
C CYS A 105 22.44 0.65 7.99
N LYS A 106 21.60 0.29 8.96
CA LYS A 106 21.98 -0.04 10.35
C LYS A 106 21.73 -1.50 10.73
N GLY A 107 21.34 -2.35 9.77
CA GLY A 107 21.15 -3.77 9.99
C GLY A 107 22.45 -4.56 10.15
N ASN A 108 22.30 -5.88 10.23
CA ASN A 108 23.38 -6.81 10.55
C ASN A 108 24.33 -7.12 9.37
N ARG A 109 24.06 -6.59 8.17
CA ARG A 109 24.85 -6.80 6.94
C ARG A 109 25.11 -8.27 6.62
N LEU A 110 24.07 -9.08 6.80
CA LEU A 110 24.14 -10.52 6.55
C LEU A 110 24.22 -10.78 5.04
N ALA A 111 25.18 -11.60 4.61
CA ALA A 111 25.39 -11.93 3.20
C ALA A 111 24.25 -12.76 2.57
N ASN A 112 23.45 -13.43 3.40
CA ASN A 112 22.29 -14.24 3.01
C ASN A 112 20.96 -13.48 3.12
N SER A 113 20.98 -12.16 3.37
CA SER A 113 19.79 -11.31 3.41
C SER A 113 19.95 -10.17 2.39
N SER A 114 19.02 -9.20 2.40
CA SER A 114 18.93 -8.18 1.36
C SER A 114 20.24 -7.40 1.18
N GLU A 115 20.59 -7.13 -0.07
CA GLU A 115 21.81 -6.40 -0.41
C GLU A 115 21.76 -4.93 0.05
N ASN A 116 20.62 -4.28 -0.18
CA ASN A 116 20.32 -2.89 0.20
C ASN A 116 18.80 -2.62 0.06
N PRO A 117 18.28 -1.47 0.55
CA PRO A 117 16.86 -1.15 0.50
C PRO A 117 16.29 -1.03 -0.91
N ASP A 118 17.11 -0.65 -1.90
CA ASP A 118 16.68 -0.55 -3.29
C ASP A 118 16.41 -1.94 -3.88
N LYS A 119 17.21 -2.94 -3.54
CA LYS A 119 16.99 -4.30 -4.05
C LYS A 119 16.01 -5.11 -3.21
N ALA A 120 15.73 -4.70 -1.98
CA ALA A 120 14.83 -5.40 -1.07
C ALA A 120 13.37 -5.33 -1.58
N ILE A 121 12.78 -6.49 -1.81
CA ILE A 121 11.40 -6.65 -2.29
C ILE A 121 10.61 -7.47 -1.27
N ILE A 122 9.44 -6.97 -0.88
CA ILE A 122 8.52 -7.69 -0.01
C ILE A 122 7.44 -8.34 -0.87
N SER A 123 7.30 -9.65 -0.80
CA SER A 123 6.25 -10.40 -1.50
C SER A 123 5.19 -10.86 -0.52
N ILE A 124 3.91 -10.57 -0.80
CA ILE A 124 2.79 -10.97 0.04
C ILE A 124 1.91 -11.91 -0.75
N LYS A 125 1.92 -13.18 -0.35
CA LYS A 125 1.10 -14.25 -0.93
C LYS A 125 -0.08 -14.56 -0.02
N THR A 126 -1.25 -14.69 -0.60
CA THR A 126 -2.47 -15.09 0.12
C THR A 126 -3.06 -16.33 -0.51
N GLN A 127 -3.55 -17.24 0.34
CA GLN A 127 -4.46 -18.29 -0.11
C GLN A 127 -5.88 -17.74 -0.23
N ARG A 128 -6.70 -18.36 -1.08
CA ARG A 128 -8.04 -17.88 -1.41
C ARG A 128 -8.96 -17.73 -0.20
N ASN A 129 -8.83 -18.61 0.81
CA ASN A 129 -9.71 -18.59 1.97
C ASN A 129 -9.15 -17.75 3.13
N SER A 130 -8.01 -17.07 2.92
CA SER A 130 -7.45 -16.19 3.95
C SER A 130 -8.38 -15.00 4.23
N SER A 131 -8.45 -14.62 5.51
CA SER A 131 -9.32 -13.57 5.98
C SER A 131 -8.80 -12.18 5.57
N TYR A 132 -9.67 -11.37 4.98
CA TYR A 132 -9.32 -9.99 4.58
C TYR A 132 -8.74 -9.14 5.72
N PRO A 133 -9.29 -9.14 6.95
CA PRO A 133 -8.67 -8.49 8.11
C PRO A 133 -7.21 -8.87 8.38
N VAL A 134 -6.84 -10.13 8.16
CA VAL A 134 -5.48 -10.64 8.40
C VAL A 134 -4.53 -10.13 7.32
N TYR A 135 -4.97 -10.15 6.06
CA TYR A 135 -4.24 -9.51 4.96
C TYR A 135 -3.99 -8.01 5.22
N VAL A 136 -5.03 -7.26 5.61
CA VAL A 136 -4.89 -5.83 5.95
C VAL A 136 -3.92 -5.62 7.11
N SER A 137 -3.97 -6.49 8.13
CA SER A 137 -3.06 -6.42 9.27
C SER A 137 -1.60 -6.63 8.84
N VAL A 138 -1.33 -7.62 8.00
CA VAL A 138 0.01 -7.85 7.42
C VAL A 138 0.47 -6.64 6.61
N GLN A 139 -0.39 -6.08 5.77
CA GLN A 139 -0.08 -4.89 4.98
C GLN A 139 0.28 -3.68 5.86
N ASN A 140 -0.43 -3.49 6.97
CA ASN A 140 -0.15 -2.43 7.92
C ASN A 140 1.22 -2.60 8.59
N GLU A 141 1.63 -3.83 8.89
CA GLU A 141 2.96 -4.10 9.43
C GLU A 141 4.08 -3.80 8.42
N VAL A 142 3.87 -4.14 7.14
CA VAL A 142 4.80 -3.82 6.04
C VAL A 142 4.93 -2.31 5.85
N ILE A 143 3.80 -1.60 5.76
CA ILE A 143 3.79 -0.14 5.63
C ILE A 143 4.42 0.51 6.87
N GLY A 144 4.13 -0.02 8.07
CA GLY A 144 4.71 0.42 9.33
C GLY A 144 6.24 0.29 9.36
N ALA A 145 6.79 -0.78 8.78
CA ALA A 145 8.24 -0.97 8.65
C ALA A 145 8.88 0.11 7.74
N TYR A 146 8.27 0.39 6.58
CA TYR A 146 8.75 1.45 5.69
C TYR A 146 8.67 2.82 6.35
N ASN A 147 7.56 3.15 7.02
CA ASN A 147 7.40 4.42 7.71
C ASN A 147 8.43 4.60 8.82
N PHE A 148 8.71 3.54 9.60
CA PHE A 148 9.77 3.57 10.62
C PHE A 148 11.13 3.93 10.03
N LEU A 149 11.53 3.26 8.93
CA LEU A 149 12.81 3.51 8.27
C LEU A 149 12.89 4.92 7.65
N ARG A 150 11.82 5.34 6.98
CA ARG A 150 11.70 6.68 6.39
C ARG A 150 11.75 7.78 7.44
N ASN A 151 11.08 7.60 8.58
CA ASN A 151 11.16 8.51 9.71
C ASN A 151 12.55 8.70 10.25
N ARG A 152 13.27 7.59 10.43
CA ARG A 152 14.62 7.61 10.94
C ARG A 152 15.53 8.47 10.07
N GLU A 153 15.46 8.28 8.75
CA GLU A 153 16.28 9.08 7.82
C GLU A 153 15.77 10.51 7.66
N SER A 154 14.45 10.72 7.69
CA SER A 154 13.86 12.05 7.68
C SER A 154 14.33 12.89 8.87
N LEU A 155 14.32 12.30 10.08
CA LEU A 155 14.83 12.96 11.29
C LEU A 155 16.33 13.24 11.17
N ARG A 156 17.11 12.33 10.60
CA ARG A 156 18.56 12.53 10.40
C ARG A 156 18.88 13.64 9.40
N LEU A 157 18.12 13.74 8.31
CA LEU A 157 18.39 14.67 7.20
C LEU A 157 17.74 16.05 7.39
N PHE A 158 16.53 16.09 7.92
CA PHE A 158 15.69 17.29 7.97
C PHE A 158 15.23 17.69 9.37
N ASN A 159 15.54 16.89 10.39
CA ASN A 159 15.09 17.11 11.78
C ASN A 159 13.55 17.15 11.94
N THR A 160 12.83 16.52 11.02
CA THR A 160 11.36 16.37 11.00
C THR A 160 11.03 14.93 10.63
N THR A 161 9.93 14.37 11.18
CA THR A 161 9.47 13.02 10.82
C THR A 161 8.95 12.98 9.39
N TYR A 162 8.98 11.79 8.77
CA TYR A 162 8.41 11.61 7.44
C TYR A 162 6.90 11.82 7.46
N GLU A 163 6.18 11.39 8.51
CA GLU A 163 4.74 11.65 8.58
C GLU A 163 4.40 13.13 8.63
N THR A 164 5.17 13.95 9.36
CA THR A 164 4.91 15.39 9.42
C THR A 164 5.19 16.06 8.07
N ILE A 165 6.30 15.71 7.40
CA ILE A 165 6.57 16.22 6.03
C ILE A 165 5.44 15.81 5.08
N TYR A 166 4.97 14.56 5.19
CA TYR A 166 3.87 14.05 4.38
C TYR A 166 2.57 14.79 4.67
N SER A 167 2.19 14.98 5.94
CA SER A 167 0.96 15.69 6.31
C SER A 167 1.00 17.15 5.85
N ASP A 168 2.15 17.82 6.04
CA ASP A 168 2.30 19.22 5.67
C ASP A 168 2.23 19.41 4.15
N TYR A 169 2.75 18.45 3.37
CA TYR A 169 2.71 18.49 1.90
C TYR A 169 1.29 18.45 1.32
N TYR A 170 0.38 17.70 1.98
CA TYR A 170 -1.02 17.59 1.59
C TYR A 170 -1.93 18.60 2.30
N ASN A 171 -1.38 19.52 3.09
CA ASN A 171 -2.14 20.61 3.66
C ASN A 171 -2.47 21.64 2.56
N ASP A 172 -3.73 22.08 2.47
CA ASP A 172 -4.16 23.04 1.46
C ASP A 172 -3.75 24.49 1.80
N GLU A 173 -3.27 24.76 3.01
CA GLU A 173 -2.94 26.10 3.51
C GLU A 173 -1.49 26.56 3.23
N ILE A 174 -0.63 25.70 2.65
CA ILE A 174 0.78 26.01 2.42
C ILE A 174 1.03 26.66 1.04
N SER A 175 2.10 27.45 0.92
CA SER A 175 2.45 28.06 -0.36
C SER A 175 3.04 27.04 -1.35
N GLU A 176 2.94 27.31 -2.66
CA GLU A 176 3.53 26.46 -3.71
C GLU A 176 5.05 26.27 -3.53
N ASP A 177 5.76 27.31 -3.08
CA ASP A 177 7.20 27.22 -2.79
C ASP A 177 7.49 26.25 -1.64
N GLN A 178 6.70 26.28 -0.57
CA GLN A 178 6.81 25.34 0.55
C GLN A 178 6.50 23.92 0.09
N LYS A 179 5.46 23.76 -0.73
CA LYS A 179 5.04 22.48 -1.29
C LYS A 179 6.13 21.85 -2.15
N MET A 180 6.85 22.65 -2.93
CA MET A 180 8.00 22.20 -3.72
C MET A 180 9.14 21.68 -2.83
N ILE A 181 9.48 22.40 -1.76
CA ILE A 181 10.51 21.97 -0.80
C ILE A 181 10.12 20.65 -0.12
N LEU A 182 8.87 20.53 0.35
CA LEU A 182 8.39 19.31 0.99
C LEU A 182 8.36 18.14 0.02
N LYS A 183 7.97 18.37 -1.25
CA LYS A 183 8.03 17.36 -2.31
C LYS A 183 9.46 16.83 -2.50
N GLU A 184 10.44 17.71 -2.62
CA GLU A 184 11.84 17.31 -2.77
C GLU A 184 12.31 16.44 -1.60
N ARG A 185 11.99 16.84 -0.36
CA ARG A 185 12.31 16.05 0.84
C ARG A 185 11.67 14.67 0.80
N LEU A 186 10.40 14.57 0.42
CA LEU A 186 9.69 13.29 0.29
C LEU A 186 10.36 12.39 -0.75
N GLU A 187 10.74 12.93 -1.91
CA GLU A 187 11.41 12.16 -2.96
C GLU A 187 12.78 11.65 -2.50
N VAL A 188 13.58 12.47 -1.81
CA VAL A 188 14.86 12.03 -1.22
C VAL A 188 14.66 10.87 -0.25
N ILE A 189 13.67 10.96 0.65
CA ILE A 189 13.42 9.90 1.65
C ILE A 189 12.89 8.62 0.99
N ARG A 190 12.00 8.75 0.00
CA ARG A 190 11.45 7.62 -0.76
C ARG A 190 12.52 6.93 -1.61
N ALA A 191 13.50 7.68 -2.12
CA ALA A 191 14.63 7.11 -2.83
C ALA A 191 15.58 6.30 -1.92
N LEU A 192 15.71 6.67 -0.64
CA LEU A 192 16.48 5.89 0.33
C LEU A 192 15.78 4.57 0.71
N TYR A 193 14.47 4.61 0.92
CA TYR A 193 13.67 3.41 1.22
C TYR A 193 12.50 3.30 0.23
N PRO A 194 12.75 2.81 -1.00
CA PRO A 194 11.71 2.61 -1.98
C PRO A 194 10.79 1.49 -1.54
N GLN A 195 9.48 1.73 -1.63
CA GLN A 195 8.47 0.76 -1.24
C GLN A 195 8.20 -0.20 -2.39
N LYS A 196 8.84 -1.36 -2.36
CA LYS A 196 8.75 -2.40 -3.40
C LYS A 196 7.99 -3.59 -2.84
N ILE A 197 6.67 -3.59 -3.05
CA ILE A 197 5.77 -4.65 -2.60
C ILE A 197 5.25 -5.37 -3.85
N LEU A 198 5.38 -6.70 -3.88
CA LEU A 198 4.82 -7.57 -4.90
C LEU A 198 3.68 -8.39 -4.31
N GLU A 199 2.59 -8.47 -5.05
CA GLU A 199 1.42 -9.28 -4.70
C GLU A 199 1.17 -10.22 -5.88
N PRO A 200 1.79 -11.41 -5.89
CA PRO A 200 1.56 -12.37 -6.96
C PRO A 200 0.12 -12.92 -6.88
N GLU A 201 -0.38 -13.41 -8.00
CA GLU A 201 -1.71 -14.01 -8.07
C GLU A 201 -1.85 -15.15 -7.04
N THR A 202 -3.04 -15.26 -6.45
CA THR A 202 -3.34 -16.30 -5.47
C THR A 202 -3.12 -17.68 -6.07
N VAL A 203 -2.22 -18.47 -5.47
CA VAL A 203 -1.91 -19.82 -5.94
C VAL A 203 -3.10 -20.73 -5.64
N ASN A 204 -3.65 -21.35 -6.69
CA ASN A 204 -4.66 -22.41 -6.55
C ASN A 204 -3.91 -23.71 -6.26
N ASN A 205 -4.00 -24.21 -5.03
CA ASN A 205 -3.65 -25.59 -4.72
C ASN A 205 -4.91 -26.46 -4.72
#